data_AF-A0A954Z6B8-F1
#
_entry.id   AF-A0A954Z6B8-F1
#
_cell.length_a   1.000
_cell.length_b   1.000
_cell.length_c   1.000
_cell.angle_alpha   90.00
_cell.angle_beta   90.00
_cell.angle_gamma   90.00
#
_symmetry.space_group_name_H-M   'P 1'
#
loop_
_entity.id
_entity.type
_entity.pdbx_description
1 polymer ?
#
loop_
_entity_poly.entity_id
_entity_poly.type
_entity_poly.pdbx_seq_one_letter_code
_entity_poly.pdbx_strand_id
1 'polypeptide(L)'
;MTSGMLFWIAVAATLATGLANFGQRSLRNFSRRMLEEVCRARGNLDRFGHVLREHERVALGVEHLASVAAGIALAAWFGWFEVRRTADGALTYGELASFAALAAVMLIATRTWFPWTGERLFAEKFLYLTWPVWKAAAVGAAPLTWSTHFGDALMHRLFGR
;
A
#
# COMPACT_ATOMS: atom_id res chain seq x y z
N MET A 1 18.92 -0.76 -18.76
CA MET A 1 18.10 -1.76 -18.02
C MET A 1 17.46 -2.69 -19.03
N THR A 2 17.44 -4.00 -18.79
CA THR A 2 16.75 -4.94 -19.70
C THR A 2 15.23 -4.79 -19.56
N SER A 3 14.49 -4.93 -20.66
CA SER A 3 13.03 -4.88 -20.66
C SER A 3 12.44 -5.88 -19.66
N GLY A 4 13.00 -7.09 -19.55
CA GLY A 4 12.61 -8.07 -18.54
C GLY A 4 12.70 -7.54 -17.11
N MET A 5 13.73 -6.76 -16.77
CA MET A 5 13.90 -6.20 -15.43
C MET A 5 12.83 -5.15 -15.12
N LEU A 6 12.54 -4.25 -16.07
CA LEU A 6 11.49 -3.22 -15.90
C LEU A 6 10.10 -3.85 -15.75
N PHE A 7 9.81 -4.93 -16.49
CA PHE A 7 8.57 -5.68 -16.36
C PHE A 7 8.40 -6.25 -14.95
N TRP A 8 9.41 -6.94 -14.43
CA TRP A 8 9.34 -7.53 -13.09
C TRP A 8 9.27 -6.47 -11.99
N ILE A 9 9.97 -5.34 -12.13
CA ILE A 9 9.83 -4.20 -11.20
C ILE A 9 8.40 -3.68 -11.23
N ALA A 10 7.81 -3.50 -12.41
CA ALA A 10 6.45 -2.99 -12.55
C ALA A 10 5.41 -3.94 -11.93
N VAL A 11 5.54 -5.25 -12.17
CA VAL A 11 4.70 -6.29 -11.56
C VAL A 11 4.85 -6.31 -10.04
N ALA A 12 6.09 -6.35 -9.53
CA ALA A 12 6.36 -6.40 -8.10
C ALA A 12 5.85 -5.14 -7.38
N ALA A 13 6.07 -3.96 -7.96
CA ALA A 13 5.58 -2.70 -7.41
C ALA A 13 4.04 -2.64 -7.41
N THR A 14 3.38 -3.12 -8.48
CA THR A 14 1.91 -3.19 -8.54
C THR A 14 1.34 -4.12 -7.47
N LEU A 15 1.94 -5.30 -7.29
CA LEU A 15 1.54 -6.24 -6.24
C LEU A 15 1.77 -5.66 -4.84
N ALA A 16 2.90 -4.99 -4.62
CA ALA A 16 3.21 -4.31 -3.36
C ALA A 16 2.18 -3.22 -3.05
N THR A 17 1.80 -2.41 -4.05
CA THR A 17 0.71 -1.42 -3.92
C THR A 17 -0.61 -2.08 -3.55
N GLY A 18 -0.98 -3.19 -4.21
CA GLY A 18 -2.20 -3.93 -3.91
C GLY A 18 -2.22 -4.45 -2.47
N LEU A 19 -1.13 -5.09 -2.03
CA LEU A 19 -0.98 -5.61 -0.69
C LEU A 19 -1.03 -4.50 0.37
N ALA A 20 -0.33 -3.39 0.13
CA ALA A 20 -0.33 -2.25 1.04
C ALA A 20 -1.72 -1.61 1.20
N ASN A 21 -2.46 -1.44 0.10
CA ASN A 21 -3.86 -0.96 0.16
C ASN A 21 -4.77 -1.93 0.94
N PHE A 22 -4.58 -3.24 0.76
CA PHE A 22 -5.32 -4.26 1.51
C PHE A 22 -5.00 -4.19 3.01
N GLY A 23 -3.73 -4.05 3.37
CA GLY A 23 -3.29 -3.88 4.75
C GLY A 23 -3.87 -2.62 5.39
N GLN A 24 -3.78 -1.48 4.70
CA GLN A 24 -4.34 -0.21 5.14
C GLN A 24 -5.84 -0.32 5.42
N ARG A 25 -6.60 -0.93 4.52
CA ARG A 25 -8.05 -1.11 4.70
C ARG A 25 -8.37 -2.04 5.87
N SER A 26 -7.64 -3.15 5.97
CA SER A 26 -7.74 -4.07 7.11
C SER A 26 -7.45 -3.38 8.45
N LEU A 27 -6.46 -2.47 8.47
CA LEU A 27 -6.09 -1.67 9.64
C LEU A 27 -7.13 -0.61 10.00
N ARG A 28 -7.88 -0.07 9.02
CA ARG A 28 -8.93 0.94 9.26
C ARG A 28 -10.28 0.33 9.64
N ASN A 29 -10.62 -0.84 9.09
CA ASN A 29 -11.97 -1.41 9.16
C ASN A 29 -12.09 -2.65 10.06
N PHE A 30 -11.11 -2.97 10.92
CA PHE A 30 -11.22 -4.16 11.78
C PHE A 30 -12.26 -3.99 12.90
N SER A 31 -12.94 -5.09 13.25
CA SER A 31 -13.80 -5.13 14.42
C SER A 31 -12.96 -5.18 15.70
N ARG A 32 -13.06 -4.12 16.52
CA ARG A 32 -12.35 -4.02 17.81
C ARG A 32 -12.70 -5.19 18.74
N ARG A 33 -13.99 -5.56 18.78
CA ARG A 33 -14.50 -6.65 19.62
C ARG A 33 -13.92 -8.01 19.23
N MET A 34 -13.90 -8.32 17.94
CA MET A 34 -13.33 -9.59 17.47
C MET A 34 -11.81 -9.65 17.64
N LEU A 35 -11.10 -8.52 17.46
CA LEU A 35 -9.67 -8.47 17.73
C LEU A 35 -9.38 -8.70 19.22
N GLU A 36 -10.19 -8.11 20.11
CA GLU A 36 -10.10 -8.32 21.55
C GLU A 36 -10.35 -9.80 21.91
N GLU A 37 -11.38 -10.42 21.34
CA GLU A 37 -11.69 -11.85 21.54
C GLU A 37 -10.54 -12.75 21.06
N VAL A 38 -9.95 -12.48 19.89
CA VAL A 38 -8.77 -13.22 19.37
C VAL A 38 -7.56 -13.04 20.29
N CYS A 39 -7.30 -11.82 20.77
CA CYS A 39 -6.18 -11.54 21.66
C CYS A 39 -6.37 -12.18 23.05
N ARG A 40 -7.60 -12.14 23.58
CA ARG A 40 -8.00 -12.80 24.84
C ARG A 40 -7.85 -14.32 24.73
N ALA A 41 -8.33 -14.93 23.63
CA ALA A 41 -8.18 -16.35 23.37
C ALA A 41 -6.71 -16.80 23.27
N ARG A 42 -5.79 -15.91 22.87
CA ARG A 42 -4.34 -16.15 22.83
C ARG A 42 -3.59 -15.65 24.07
N GLY A 43 -4.29 -15.18 25.10
CA GLY A 43 -3.70 -14.71 26.36
C GLY A 43 -2.80 -13.47 26.24
N ASN A 44 -2.98 -12.65 25.20
CA ASN A 44 -2.11 -11.49 24.92
C ASN A 44 -2.92 -10.21 24.71
N LEU A 45 -3.53 -9.71 25.80
CA LEU A 45 -4.31 -8.47 25.82
C LEU A 45 -3.43 -7.22 25.64
N ASP A 46 -2.16 -7.27 26.01
CA ASP A 46 -1.23 -6.15 25.82
C ASP A 46 -1.05 -5.81 24.33
N ARG A 47 -0.98 -6.83 23.48
CA ARG A 47 -0.92 -6.66 22.02
C ARG A 47 -2.17 -5.99 21.47
N PHE A 48 -3.36 -6.27 22.01
CA PHE A 48 -4.58 -5.58 21.62
C PHE A 48 -4.50 -4.08 21.90
N GLY A 49 -4.10 -3.70 23.12
CA GLY A 49 -3.93 -2.28 23.48
C GLY A 49 -2.88 -1.58 22.61
N HIS A 50 -1.79 -2.26 22.28
CA HIS A 50 -0.76 -1.72 21.41
C HIS A 50 -1.25 -1.52 19.96
N VAL A 51 -1.97 -2.51 19.39
CA VAL A 51 -2.58 -2.38 18.06
C VAL A 51 -3.56 -1.20 18.03
N LEU A 52 -4.41 -1.08 19.04
CA LEU A 52 -5.41 -0.02 19.11
C LEU A 52 -4.79 1.38 19.21
N ARG A 53 -3.61 1.54 19.81
CA ARG A 53 -2.93 2.84 19.87
C ARG A 53 -2.20 3.20 18.57
N GLU A 54 -1.63 2.21 17.88
CA GLU A 54 -0.77 2.47 16.73
C GLU A 54 -1.45 2.26 15.37
N HIS A 55 -2.61 1.61 15.30
CA HIS A 55 -3.25 1.22 14.02
C HIS A 55 -3.45 2.39 13.06
N GLU A 56 -3.89 3.56 13.51
CA GLU A 56 -4.08 4.74 12.66
C GLU A 56 -2.75 5.23 12.08
N ARG A 57 -1.72 5.35 12.93
CA ARG A 57 -0.38 5.78 12.51
C ARG A 57 0.25 4.78 11.54
N VAL A 58 0.10 3.48 11.81
CA VAL A 58 0.59 2.40 10.95
C VAL A 58 -0.17 2.41 9.62
N ALA A 59 -1.49 2.57 9.63
CA ALA A 59 -2.30 2.66 8.42
C ALA A 59 -1.86 3.83 7.52
N LEU A 60 -1.58 4.99 8.12
CA LEU A 60 -1.08 6.17 7.40
C LEU A 60 0.31 5.93 6.79
N GLY A 61 1.24 5.32 7.53
CA GLY A 61 2.55 4.94 6.99
C GLY A 61 2.44 3.97 5.81
N VAL A 62 1.57 2.96 5.92
CA VAL A 62 1.31 2.00 4.85
C VAL A 62 0.65 2.68 3.64
N GLU A 63 -0.24 3.66 3.83
CA GLU A 63 -0.87 4.45 2.77
C GLU A 63 0.17 5.25 1.95
N HIS A 64 1.15 5.86 2.62
CA HIS A 64 2.26 6.54 1.94
C HIS A 64 3.13 5.57 1.15
N LEU A 65 3.49 4.41 1.72
CA LEU A 65 4.24 3.39 0.98
C LEU A 65 3.48 2.86 -0.23
N ALA A 66 2.16 2.67 -0.11
CA ALA A 66 1.33 2.25 -1.22
C ALA A 66 1.39 3.27 -2.37
N SER A 67 1.37 4.56 -2.03
CA SER A 67 1.46 5.67 -2.99
C SER A 67 2.83 5.73 -3.68
N VAL A 68 3.92 5.54 -2.95
CA VAL A 68 5.28 5.45 -3.53
C VAL A 68 5.40 4.24 -4.45
N ALA A 69 4.97 3.07 -3.98
CA ALA A 69 4.99 1.85 -4.78
C ALA A 69 4.17 2.01 -6.07
N ALA A 70 3.05 2.73 -6.01
CA ALA A 70 2.24 3.02 -7.19
C ALA A 70 2.99 3.92 -8.18
N GLY A 71 3.69 4.95 -7.69
CA GLY A 71 4.55 5.81 -8.51
C GLY A 71 5.68 5.02 -9.19
N ILE A 72 6.35 4.12 -8.45
CA ILE A 72 7.38 3.24 -8.99
C ILE A 72 6.79 2.30 -10.05
N ALA A 73 5.61 1.72 -9.80
CA ALA A 73 4.93 0.86 -10.76
C ALA A 73 4.62 1.61 -12.06
N LEU A 74 4.08 2.81 -11.98
CA LEU A 74 3.79 3.65 -13.15
C LEU A 74 5.06 3.99 -13.94
N ALA A 75 6.12 4.42 -13.24
CA ALA A 75 7.41 4.74 -13.88
C ALA A 75 8.03 3.50 -14.55
N ALA A 76 7.97 2.34 -13.91
CA ALA A 76 8.49 1.09 -14.45
C ALA A 76 7.68 0.59 -15.65
N TRP A 77 6.33 0.68 -15.60
CA TRP A 77 5.46 0.36 -16.73
C TRP A 77 5.74 1.27 -17.93
N PHE A 78 5.87 2.58 -17.69
CA PHE A 78 6.19 3.55 -18.73
C PHE A 78 7.57 3.29 -19.35
N GLY A 79 8.59 3.07 -18.52
CA GLY A 79 9.94 2.75 -18.99
C GLY A 79 10.00 1.43 -19.77
N TRP A 80 9.28 0.40 -19.31
CA TRP A 80 9.16 -0.86 -20.02
C TRP A 80 8.54 -0.69 -21.40
N PHE A 81 7.45 0.08 -21.47
CA PHE A 81 6.75 0.37 -22.71
C PHE A 81 7.66 1.10 -23.70
N GLU A 82 8.36 2.15 -23.27
CA GLU A 82 9.25 2.90 -24.16
C GLU A 82 10.40 2.04 -24.70
N VAL A 83 11.00 1.19 -23.86
CA VAL A 83 12.03 0.25 -24.32
C VAL A 83 11.49 -0.73 -25.36
N ARG A 84 10.26 -1.24 -25.20
CA ARG A 84 9.65 -2.11 -26.22
C ARG A 84 9.23 -1.37 -27.47
N ARG A 85 8.66 -0.17 -27.34
CA ARG A 85 8.23 0.65 -28.49
C ARG A 85 9.43 0.97 -29.39
N THR A 86 10.56 1.32 -28.80
CA THR A 86 11.79 1.64 -29.53
C THR A 86 12.49 0.40 -30.11
N ALA A 87 12.44 -0.75 -29.43
CA ALA A 87 13.07 -1.98 -29.89
C ALA A 87 12.27 -2.70 -30.98
N ASP A 88 10.96 -2.82 -30.81
CA ASP A 88 10.11 -3.64 -31.68
C ASP A 88 9.37 -2.83 -32.75
N GLY A 89 9.33 -1.48 -32.63
CA GLY A 89 8.66 -0.56 -33.57
C GLY A 89 7.15 -0.76 -33.74
N ALA A 90 6.58 -1.78 -33.09
CA ALA A 90 5.26 -2.32 -33.35
C ALA A 90 4.19 -1.92 -32.32
N LEU A 91 4.60 -1.37 -31.16
CA LEU A 91 3.64 -1.03 -30.13
C LEU A 91 2.90 0.27 -30.44
N THR A 92 1.60 0.16 -30.67
CA THR A 92 0.71 1.29 -30.96
C THR A 92 0.23 1.94 -29.66
N TYR A 93 -0.06 3.24 -29.66
CA TYR A 93 -0.66 3.93 -28.49
C TYR A 93 -1.96 3.27 -27.99
N GLY A 94 -2.69 2.57 -28.86
CA GLY A 94 -3.87 1.78 -28.49
C GLY A 94 -3.56 0.58 -27.58
N GLU A 95 -2.40 -0.05 -27.75
CA GLU A 95 -1.94 -1.15 -26.88
C GLU A 95 -1.47 -0.62 -25.52
N LEU A 96 -0.84 0.56 -25.50
CA LEU A 96 -0.54 1.24 -24.23
C LEU A 96 -1.83 1.54 -23.46
N ALA A 97 -2.85 2.06 -24.15
CA ALA A 97 -4.13 2.36 -23.54
C ALA A 97 -4.81 1.09 -23.00
N SER A 98 -4.74 -0.03 -23.71
CA SER A 98 -5.31 -1.31 -23.24
C SER A 98 -4.55 -1.88 -22.04
N PHE A 99 -3.22 -1.82 -22.02
CA PHE A 99 -2.42 -2.22 -20.85
C PHE A 99 -2.66 -1.33 -19.65
N ALA A 100 -2.68 -0.01 -19.84
CA ALA A 100 -2.98 0.95 -18.78
C ALA A 100 -4.40 0.75 -18.24
N ALA A 101 -5.38 0.53 -19.12
CA ALA A 101 -6.75 0.22 -18.73
C ALA A 101 -6.83 -1.10 -17.94
N LEU A 102 -6.15 -2.16 -18.38
CA LEU A 102 -6.12 -3.44 -17.67
C LEU A 102 -5.46 -3.30 -16.29
N ALA A 103 -4.34 -2.58 -16.20
CA ALA A 103 -3.66 -2.30 -14.93
C ALA A 103 -4.53 -1.48 -13.98
N ALA A 104 -5.22 -0.46 -14.50
CA ALA A 104 -6.18 0.34 -13.73
C ALA A 104 -7.36 -0.51 -13.24
N VAL A 105 -7.92 -1.36 -14.10
CA VAL A 105 -8.99 -2.30 -13.72
C VAL A 105 -8.51 -3.27 -12.65
N MET A 106 -7.31 -3.84 -12.79
CA MET A 106 -6.72 -4.72 -11.78
C MET A 106 -6.51 -4.00 -10.45
N LEU A 107 -6.01 -2.76 -10.46
CA LEU A 107 -5.87 -1.93 -9.26
C LEU A 107 -7.22 -1.63 -8.62
N ILE A 108 -8.23 -1.25 -9.41
CA ILE A 108 -9.60 -0.99 -8.93
C ILE A 108 -10.22 -2.25 -8.34
N ALA A 109 -10.11 -3.39 -9.03
CA ALA A 109 -10.62 -4.68 -8.55
C ALA A 109 -9.96 -5.07 -7.23
N THR A 110 -8.63 -4.94 -7.13
CA THR A 110 -7.88 -5.22 -5.91
C THR A 110 -8.27 -4.28 -4.77
N ARG A 111 -8.53 -3.00 -5.07
CA ARG A 111 -8.91 -1.99 -4.06
C ARG A 111 -10.37 -2.08 -3.63
N THR A 112 -11.26 -2.53 -4.50
CA THR A 112 -12.71 -2.40 -4.33
C THR A 112 -13.39 -3.74 -4.03
N TRP A 113 -12.98 -4.82 -4.69
CA TRP A 113 -13.67 -6.12 -4.60
C TRP A 113 -13.12 -6.98 -3.47
N PHE A 114 -11.81 -6.95 -3.24
CA PHE A 114 -11.16 -7.75 -2.20
C PHE A 114 -11.59 -7.41 -0.75
N PRO A 115 -11.85 -6.13 -0.39
CA PRO A 115 -12.37 -5.78 0.93
C PRO A 115 -13.73 -6.42 1.21
N TRP A 116 -14.59 -6.55 0.20
CA TRP A 116 -15.95 -7.05 0.36
C TRP A 116 -16.00 -8.50 0.84
N THR A 117 -15.04 -9.33 0.42
CA THR A 117 -14.96 -10.74 0.81
C THR A 117 -14.19 -10.96 2.12
N GLY A 118 -13.21 -10.09 2.43
CA GLY A 118 -12.35 -10.21 3.62
C GLY A 118 -12.92 -9.62 4.91
N GLU A 119 -13.72 -8.55 4.81
CA GLU A 119 -14.21 -7.75 5.96
C GLU A 119 -15.08 -8.53 6.96
N ARG A 120 -15.60 -9.72 6.61
CA ARG A 120 -16.51 -10.47 7.50
C ARG A 120 -15.93 -11.71 8.18
N LEU A 121 -14.81 -12.28 7.72
CA LEU A 121 -14.40 -13.61 8.18
C LEU A 121 -12.92 -13.76 8.58
N PHE A 122 -12.02 -12.86 8.15
CA PHE A 122 -10.57 -13.07 8.35
C PHE A 122 -9.76 -11.84 8.77
N ALA A 123 -10.34 -10.65 8.85
CA ALA A 123 -9.60 -9.41 9.11
C ALA A 123 -8.82 -9.45 10.44
N GLU A 124 -9.38 -10.04 11.50
CA GLU A 124 -8.77 -10.01 12.84
C GLU A 124 -7.62 -11.01 12.98
N LYS A 125 -7.79 -12.23 12.46
CA LYS A 125 -6.72 -13.24 12.42
C LYS A 125 -5.59 -12.79 11.50
N PHE A 126 -5.95 -12.24 10.34
CA PHE A 126 -4.99 -11.68 9.39
C PHE A 126 -4.22 -10.53 10.03
N LEU A 127 -4.90 -9.56 10.65
CA LEU A 127 -4.27 -8.42 11.28
C LEU A 127 -3.36 -8.85 12.44
N TYR A 128 -3.80 -9.78 13.29
CA TYR A 128 -2.98 -10.30 14.38
C TYR A 128 -1.66 -10.89 13.86
N LEU A 129 -1.72 -11.71 12.80
CA LEU A 129 -0.55 -12.37 12.22
C LEU A 129 0.35 -11.39 11.45
N THR A 130 -0.23 -10.48 10.69
CA THR A 130 0.50 -9.56 9.81
C THR A 130 0.90 -8.24 10.48
N TRP A 131 0.45 -7.99 11.71
CA TRP A 131 0.82 -6.81 12.51
C TRP A 131 2.31 -6.43 12.49
N PRO A 132 3.28 -7.33 12.73
CA PRO A 132 4.70 -6.96 12.70
C PRO A 132 5.15 -6.50 11.32
N VAL A 133 4.60 -7.07 10.24
CA VAL A 133 4.90 -6.66 8.86
C VAL A 133 4.41 -5.24 8.61
N TRP A 134 3.18 -4.92 9.02
CA TRP A 134 2.64 -3.57 8.88
C TRP A 134 3.39 -2.55 9.73
N LYS A 135 3.77 -2.93 10.96
CA LYS A 135 4.59 -2.07 11.83
C LYS A 135 5.96 -1.79 11.20
N ALA A 136 6.63 -2.82 10.67
CA ALA A 136 7.90 -2.66 9.97
C ALA A 136 7.77 -1.78 8.72
N ALA A 137 6.70 -1.97 7.93
CA ALA A 137 6.40 -1.13 6.78
C ALA A 137 6.20 0.33 7.22
N ALA A 138 5.40 0.60 8.25
CA ALA A 138 5.19 1.96 8.75
C ALA A 138 6.48 2.61 9.28
N VAL A 139 7.37 1.84 9.91
CA VAL A 139 8.70 2.34 10.32
C VAL A 139 9.56 2.67 9.09
N GLY A 140 9.54 1.84 8.05
CA GLY A 140 10.19 2.13 6.78
C GLY A 140 9.61 3.37 6.06
N ALA A 141 8.33 3.67 6.30
CA ALA A 141 7.65 4.86 5.81
C ALA A 141 7.94 6.12 6.63
N ALA A 142 8.48 5.97 7.85
CA ALA A 142 8.76 7.08 8.76
C ALA A 142 9.58 8.24 8.13
N PRO A 143 10.66 7.99 7.34
CA PRO A 143 11.38 9.07 6.68
C PRO A 143 10.50 9.87 5.70
N LEU A 144 9.54 9.22 5.05
CA LEU A 144 8.61 9.90 4.15
C LEU A 144 7.60 10.76 4.91
N THR A 145 7.11 10.29 6.06
CA THR A 145 6.19 11.08 6.91
C THR A 145 6.90 12.19 7.67
N TRP A 146 8.22 12.15 7.79
CA TRP A 146 8.95 13.24 8.43
C TRP A 146 8.85 14.54 7.62
N SER A 147 8.75 14.42 6.29
CA SER A 147 8.55 15.53 5.35
C SER A 147 7.30 16.37 5.67
N THR A 148 6.20 15.72 6.05
CA THR A 148 4.93 16.42 6.32
C THR A 148 4.99 17.18 7.64
N HIS A 149 5.57 16.59 8.69
CA HIS A 149 5.77 17.28 9.97
C HIS A 149 6.80 18.42 9.89
N PHE A 150 7.83 18.27 9.07
CA PHE A 150 8.78 19.35 8.80
C PHE A 150 8.09 20.50 8.04
N GLY A 151 7.22 20.17 7.08
CA GLY A 151 6.42 21.15 6.33
C GLY A 151 5.48 21.96 7.23
N ASP A 152 4.75 21.31 8.14
CA ASP A 152 3.88 21.99 9.11
C ASP A 152 4.68 22.88 10.07
N ALA A 153 5.83 22.40 10.56
CA ALA A 153 6.71 23.21 11.40
C ALA A 153 7.26 24.44 10.64
N LEU A 154 7.57 24.31 9.35
CA LEU A 154 8.04 25.40 8.52
C LEU A 154 6.92 26.40 8.19
N MET A 155 5.72 25.90 7.87
CA MET A 155 4.52 26.70 7.60
C MET A 155 4.13 27.52 8.83
N HIS A 156 4.08 26.91 10.02
CA HIS A 156 3.84 27.65 11.26
C HIS A 156 4.90 28.72 11.52
N ARG A 157 6.14 28.52 11.07
CA ARG A 157 7.23 29.49 11.19
C ARG A 157 7.17 30.61 10.15
N LEU A 158 6.56 30.36 8.99
CA LEU A 158 6.41 31.32 7.89
C LEU A 158 5.13 32.17 8.01
N PHE A 159 4.02 31.57 8.45
CA PHE A 159 2.72 32.24 8.61
C PHE A 159 2.44 32.72 10.04
N GLY A 160 3.36 32.46 10.98
CA GLY A 160 3.29 32.92 12.37
C GLY A 160 3.94 34.28 12.64
N ARG A 161 3.98 35.17 11.63
CA ARG A 161 4.35 36.59 11.79
C ARG A 161 3.28 37.49 11.21
#